data_AF-A0A954CMG5-F1
#
_entry.id   AF-A0A954CMG5-F1
#
_cell.length_a   1.000
_cell.length_b   1.000
_cell.length_c   1.000
_cell.angle_alpha   90.00
_cell.angle_beta   90.00
_cell.angle_gamma   90.00
#
_symmetry.space_group_name_H-M   'P 1'
#
loop_
_entity.id
_entity.type
_entity.pdbx_description
1 polymer ?
#
loop_
_entity_poly.entity_id
_entity_poly.type
_entity_poly.pdbx_seq_one_letter_code
_entity_poly.pdbx_strand_id
1 'polypeptide(L)' 'FPFERMTMFEGLEQMPELLADPRALRDAYLAEVGAFRDTIRKGCHGQRVDYVELVTSEPLDVALSSYIAARAARAKRFK' A
#
# COMPACT_ATOMS: atom_id res chain seq x y z
N PHE A 1 9.40 4.07 -9.67
CA PHE A 1 9.77 5.45 -10.03
C PHE A 1 10.88 5.39 -11.06
N PRO A 2 10.55 5.42 -12.36
CA PRO A 2 11.55 5.37 -13.42
C PRO A 2 12.24 6.73 -13.69
N PHE A 3 11.86 7.77 -12.95
CA PHE A 3 12.39 9.12 -13.11
C PHE A 3 13.57 9.33 -12.16
N GLU A 4 14.74 9.63 -12.72
CA GLU A 4 16.00 9.78 -11.96
C GLU A 4 16.58 11.21 -12.01
N ARG A 5 15.95 12.10 -12.79
CA ARG A 5 16.39 13.48 -13.04
C ARG A 5 15.23 14.44 -12.85
N MET A 6 15.52 15.74 -12.72
CA MET A 6 14.48 16.77 -12.76
C MET A 6 13.54 16.53 -13.94
N THR A 7 12.25 16.42 -13.64
CA THR A 7 11.23 16.01 -14.62
C THR A 7 10.07 16.99 -14.54
N MET A 8 9.61 17.44 -15.71
CA MET A 8 8.36 18.20 -15.82
C MET A 8 7.19 17.21 -15.82
N PHE A 9 6.29 17.35 -14.85
CA PHE A 9 5.07 16.57 -14.76
C PHE A 9 3.92 17.34 -15.40
N GLU A 10 3.19 16.68 -16.28
CA GLU A 10 1.96 17.21 -16.89
C GLU A 10 0.75 16.86 -16.02
N GLY A 11 -0.07 17.87 -15.75
CA GLY A 11 -1.30 17.70 -14.97
C GLY A 11 -2.43 17.07 -15.80
N LEU A 12 -2.79 15.82 -15.50
CA LEU A 12 -3.83 15.10 -16.25
C LEU A 12 -5.27 15.58 -15.98
N GLU A 13 -5.47 16.46 -15.00
CA GLU A 13 -6.79 16.94 -14.54
C GLU A 13 -6.87 18.48 -14.62
N GLN A 14 -6.42 19.07 -15.74
CA GLN A 14 -6.33 20.53 -15.93
C GLN A 14 -5.43 21.23 -14.89
N MET A 15 -4.46 20.50 -14.36
CA MET A 15 -3.46 21.03 -13.44
C MET A 15 -2.27 21.61 -14.22
N PRO A 16 -1.58 22.63 -13.67
CA PRO A 16 -0.41 23.19 -14.32
C PRO A 16 0.74 22.18 -14.38
N GLU A 17 1.67 22.42 -15.31
CA GLU A 17 2.93 21.70 -15.35
C GLU A 17 3.74 21.95 -14.06
N LEU A 18 4.39 20.90 -13.55
CA LEU A 18 5.18 20.95 -12.33
C LEU A 18 6.58 20.42 -12.56
N LEU A 19 7.58 21.28 -12.43
CA LEU A 19 8.97 20.86 -12.36
C LEU A 19 9.26 20.29 -10.97
N ALA A 20 9.55 18.99 -10.89
CA ALA A 20 9.79 18.32 -9.62
C ALA A 20 11.10 17.52 -9.63
N ASP A 21 11.69 17.38 -8.43
CA ASP A 21 12.70 16.36 -8.14
C ASP A 21 11.99 15.04 -7.84
N PRO A 22 12.04 14.04 -8.74
CA PRO A 22 11.30 12.81 -8.54
C PRO A 22 11.85 11.94 -7.42
N ARG A 23 13.12 12.10 -7.03
CA ARG A 23 13.72 11.35 -5.91
C ARG A 23 13.18 11.86 -4.59
N ALA A 24 13.21 13.18 -4.40
CA ALA A 24 12.61 13.81 -3.22
C ALA A 24 11.11 13.51 -3.12
N LEU A 25 10.39 13.56 -4.25
CA LEU A 25 8.96 13.24 -4.30
C LEU A 25 8.68 11.77 -3.94
N ARG A 26 9.48 10.84 -4.48
CA ARG A 26 9.37 9.41 -4.15
C ARG A 26 9.54 9.18 -2.65
N ASP A 27 10.59 9.77 -2.07
CA ASP A 27 10.94 9.52 -0.67
C ASP A 27 9.86 10.09 0.26
N ALA A 28 9.37 11.30 -0.02
CA ALA A 28 8.22 11.88 0.68
C ALA A 28 6.95 11.02 0.53
N TYR A 29 6.62 10.61 -0.70
CA TYR A 29 5.45 9.78 -0.97
C TYR A 29 5.48 8.44 -0.20
N LEU A 30 6.62 7.75 -0.24
CA LEU A 30 6.78 6.47 0.46
C LEU A 30 6.71 6.64 1.98
N ALA A 31 7.22 7.75 2.52
CA ALA A 31 7.10 8.07 3.94
C ALA A 31 5.64 8.27 4.35
N GLU A 32 4.88 9.08 3.59
CA GLU A 32 3.45 9.34 3.86
C GLU A 32 2.60 8.07 3.71
N VAL A 33 2.82 7.29 2.65
CA VAL A 33 2.13 6.00 2.46
C VAL A 33 2.45 5.02 3.58
N GLY A 34 3.70 4.98 4.04
CA GLY A 34 4.11 4.18 5.19
C GLY A 34 3.38 4.59 6.47
N ALA A 35 3.37 5.89 6.78
CA ALA A 35 2.68 6.43 7.95
C ALA A 35 1.17 6.15 7.92
N PHE A 36 0.54 6.26 6.75
CA PHE A 36 -0.85 5.91 6.53
C PHE A 36 -1.13 4.42 6.79
N ARG A 37 -0.32 3.53 6.21
CA ARG A 37 -0.43 2.07 6.42
C ARG A 37 -0.26 1.70 7.89
N ASP A 38 0.69 2.33 8.57
CA ASP A 38 0.92 2.11 10.00
C ASP A 38 -0.27 2.56 10.85
N THR A 39 -0.90 3.66 10.49
CA THR A 39 -2.12 4.15 11.16
C THR A 39 -3.24 3.13 11.06
N ILE A 40 -3.49 2.60 9.85
CA ILE A 40 -4.51 1.55 9.65
C ILE A 40 -4.13 0.27 10.41
N ARG A 41 -2.89 -0.19 10.28
CA ARG A 41 -2.40 -1.41 10.94
C ARG A 41 -2.60 -1.34 12.46
N LYS A 42 -2.24 -0.21 13.08
CA LYS A 42 -2.44 0.03 14.52
C LYS A 42 -3.93 0.04 14.88
N GLY A 43 -4.76 0.70 14.08
CA GLY A 43 -6.22 0.74 14.27
C GLY A 43 -6.88 -0.64 14.17
N CYS A 44 -6.47 -1.47 13.21
CA CYS A 44 -6.92 -2.85 13.08
C CYS A 44 -6.47 -3.71 14.27
N HIS A 45 -5.20 -3.60 14.66
CA HIS A 45 -4.66 -4.38 15.78
C HIS A 45 -5.36 -4.06 17.10
N GLY A 46 -5.59 -2.78 17.39
CA GLY A 46 -6.32 -2.35 18.60
C GLY A 46 -7.75 -2.88 18.68
N GLN A 47 -8.36 -3.20 17.53
CA GLN A 47 -9.71 -3.75 17.41
C GLN A 47 -9.74 -5.26 17.17
N ARG A 48 -8.58 -5.94 17.22
CA ARG A 48 -8.44 -7.38 16.91
C ARG A 48 -8.94 -7.75 15.51
N VAL A 49 -8.79 -6.83 14.56
CA VAL A 49 -9.07 -7.05 13.15
C VAL A 49 -7.79 -7.47 12.44
N ASP A 50 -7.89 -8.53 11.62
CA ASP A 50 -6.80 -8.98 10.78
C ASP A 50 -6.47 -7.92 9.72
N TYR A 51 -5.19 -7.55 9.60
CA TYR A 51 -4.69 -6.64 8.57
C TYR A 51 -3.79 -7.41 7.60
N VAL A 52 -4.10 -7.32 6.31
CA VAL A 52 -3.35 -7.99 5.24
C VAL A 52 -3.13 -7.00 4.10
N GLU A 53 -1.88 -6.88 3.66
CA GLU A 53 -1.51 -6.06 2.52
C GLU A 53 -1.57 -6.92 1.26
N LEU A 54 -2.20 -6.38 0.21
CA LEU A 54 -2.38 -7.06 -1.07
C LEU A 54 -1.77 -6.22 -2.19
N VAL A 55 -1.23 -6.89 -3.20
CA VAL A 55 -0.78 -6.23 -4.42
C VAL A 55 -1.96 -6.19 -5.38
N THR A 56 -2.32 -5.02 -5.89
CA THR A 56 -3.50 -4.84 -6.76
C THR A 56 -3.35 -5.49 -8.13
N SER A 57 -2.14 -5.91 -8.51
CA SER A 57 -1.88 -6.70 -9.72
C SER A 57 -2.12 -8.20 -9.53
N GLU A 58 -2.29 -8.68 -8.29
CA GLU A 58 -2.63 -10.06 -8.01
C GLU A 58 -4.15 -10.28 -8.18
N PRO A 59 -4.59 -11.39 -8.82
CA PRO A 59 -5.99 -11.76 -8.85
C PRO A 59 -6.58 -11.90 -7.44
N LEU A 60 -7.70 -11.21 -7.20
CA LEU A 60 -8.33 -11.12 -5.88
C LEU A 60 -8.74 -12.49 -5.32
N ASP A 61 -9.17 -13.40 -6.19
CA ASP A 61 -9.59 -14.76 -5.85
C ASP A 61 -8.44 -15.58 -5.26
N VAL A 62 -7.23 -15.45 -5.81
CA VAL A 62 -6.01 -16.10 -5.31
C VAL A 62 -5.63 -15.55 -3.92
N ALA A 63 -5.59 -14.23 -3.79
CA ALA A 63 -5.28 -13.57 -2.53
C ALA A 63 -6.26 -13.94 -1.41
N LEU A 64 -7.57 -13.91 -1.72
CA LEU A 64 -8.62 -14.19 -0.76
C LEU A 64 -8.63 -15.67 -0.34
N SER A 65 -8.50 -16.59 -1.30
CA SER A 65 -8.46 -18.03 -1.01
C SER A 65 -7.28 -18.38 -0.11
N SER A 66 -6.12 -17.81 -0.40
CA SER A 66 -4.89 -18.00 0.39
C SER A 66 -5.06 -17.45 1.81
N TYR A 67 -5.66 -16.27 1.96
CA TYR A 67 -5.92 -15.66 3.26
C TYR A 67 -6.88 -16.50 4.12
N ILE A 68 -8.01 -16.93 3.56
CA ILE A 68 -9.01 -17.73 4.27
C ILE A 68 -8.42 -19.07 4.73
N ALA A 69 -7.67 -19.75 3.85
CA ALA A 69 -6.99 -21.01 4.18
C ALA A 69 -5.99 -20.83 5.34
N ALA A 70 -5.15 -19.78 5.28
CA ALA A 70 -4.19 -19.47 6.33
C ALA A 70 -4.86 -19.10 7.66
N ARG A 71 -6.02 -18.45 7.63
CA ARG A 71 -6.80 -18.12 8.83
C ARG A 71 -7.43 -19.36 9.46
N ALA A 72 -8.02 -20.25 8.65
CA ALA A 72 -8.59 -21.50 9.12
C ALA A 72 -7.53 -22.42 9.76
N ALA A 73 -6.34 -22.50 9.17
CA ALA A 73 -5.22 -23.26 9.73
C ALA A 73 -4.78 -22.72 11.10
N ARG A 74 -4.71 -21.39 11.25
CA ARG A 74 -4.42 -20.75 12.55
C ARG A 74 -5.47 -21.12 13.60
N ALA A 75 -6.75 -21.05 13.27
CA ALA A 75 -7.83 -21.40 14.20
C ALA A 75 -7.77 -22.87 14.66
N LYS A 76 -7.39 -23.81 13.79
CA LYS A 76 -7.22 -25.23 14.15
C LYS A 76 -6.07 -25.47 15.14
N ARG A 77 -5.02 -24.65 15.12
CA ARG A 77 -3.85 -24.80 16.00
C ARG A 77 -4.11 -24.38 17.45
N PHE A 78 -5.18 -23.61 17.69
CA PHE A 78 -5.58 -23.16 19.02
C PHE A 78 -6.68 -24.03 19.64
N LYS A 79 -7.15 -25.08 18.95
CA LYS A 79 -7.98 -26.16 19.48
C LYS A 79 -7.10 -27.34 19.87
#